data_AF-A0A6U4KDM9-F1
#
_entry.id   AF-A0A6U4KDM9-F1
#
_cell.length_a   1.000
_cell.length_b   1.000
_cell.length_c   1.000
_cell.angle_alpha   90.00
_cell.angle_beta   90.00
_cell.angle_gamma   90.00
#
_symmetry.space_group_name_H-M   'P 1'
#
loop_
_entity.id
_entity.type
_entity.pdbx_description
1 polymer ?
#
loop_
_entity_poly.entity_id
_entity_poly.type
_entity_poly.pdbx_seq_one_letter_code
_entity_poly.pdbx_strand_id
1 'polypeptide(L)'
;MEFDQVAINSIWREHIKKERAILKLNDQFRLNPKQLTANMITGKPNVDPARTGHKTEADPAMIAELDDILKTTKKVPTEKYAEPMTTSQQIGWYSVPLMQNRKKLGIRNCEITQYANDYSMAMGRNPFARKEPIVKQ
;
A
#
# COMPACT_ATOMS: atom_id res chain seq x y z
N MET A 1 -47.95 -30.21 4.52
CA MET A 1 -48.61 -29.13 3.78
C MET A 1 -47.67 -28.72 2.68
N GLU A 2 -47.96 -29.13 1.46
CA GLU A 2 -47.24 -28.70 0.26
C GLU A 2 -47.77 -27.31 -0.11
N PHE A 3 -46.89 -26.35 -0.34
CA PHE A 3 -47.31 -24.99 -0.67
C PHE A 3 -47.74 -24.92 -2.14
N ASP A 4 -48.91 -24.35 -2.38
CA ASP A 4 -49.37 -24.06 -3.75
C ASP A 4 -48.39 -23.11 -4.46
N GLN A 5 -48.25 -23.27 -5.77
CA GLN A 5 -47.34 -22.49 -6.59
C GLN A 5 -47.64 -20.98 -6.50
N VAL A 6 -48.91 -20.61 -6.30
CA VAL A 6 -49.32 -19.22 -6.11
C VAL A 6 -48.74 -18.65 -4.81
N ALA A 7 -48.72 -19.45 -3.73
CA ALA A 7 -48.16 -19.04 -2.44
C ALA A 7 -46.63 -18.85 -2.54
N ILE A 8 -45.94 -19.76 -3.23
CA ILE A 8 -44.50 -19.66 -3.51
C ILE A 8 -44.21 -18.38 -4.30
N ASN A 9 -44.98 -18.10 -5.35
CA ASN A 9 -44.81 -16.89 -6.15
C ASN A 9 -45.06 -15.61 -5.34
N SER A 10 -45.97 -15.65 -4.37
CA SER A 10 -46.23 -14.52 -3.46
C SER A 10 -45.01 -14.21 -2.59
N ILE A 11 -44.38 -15.24 -2.01
CA ILE A 11 -43.16 -15.10 -1.22
C ILE A 11 -42.03 -14.49 -2.06
N TRP A 12 -41.84 -14.96 -3.30
CA TRP A 12 -40.84 -14.42 -4.21
C TRP A 12 -41.06 -12.95 -4.54
N ARG A 13 -42.31 -12.54 -4.79
CA ARG A 13 -42.63 -11.13 -5.05
C ARG A 13 -42.29 -10.24 -3.86
N GLU A 14 -42.63 -10.68 -2.65
CA GLU A 14 -42.28 -9.95 -1.42
C GLU A 14 -40.77 -9.91 -1.19
N HIS A 15 -40.04 -10.98 -1.51
CA HIS A 15 -38.58 -11.01 -1.43
C HIS A 15 -37.95 -9.98 -2.38
N ILE A 16 -38.32 -10.00 -3.66
CA ILE A 16 -37.84 -9.04 -4.67
C ILE A 16 -38.18 -7.61 -4.28
N LYS A 17 -39.37 -7.38 -3.70
CA LYS A 17 -39.80 -6.05 -3.23
C LYS A 17 -38.91 -5.54 -2.09
N LYS A 18 -38.58 -6.41 -1.13
CA LYS A 18 -37.66 -6.07 -0.02
C LYS A 18 -36.24 -5.82 -0.52
N GLU A 19 -35.74 -6.68 -1.43
CA GLU A 19 -34.44 -6.50 -2.06
C GLU A 19 -34.37 -5.16 -2.79
N ARG A 20 -35.35 -4.84 -3.64
CA ARG A 20 -35.41 -3.55 -4.36
C ARG A 20 -35.51 -2.34 -3.46
N ALA A 21 -36.13 -2.46 -2.29
CA ALA A 21 -36.20 -1.37 -1.31
C ALA A 21 -34.84 -1.07 -0.66
N ILE A 22 -33.97 -2.09 -0.56
CA ILE A 22 -32.65 -1.99 0.09
C ILE A 22 -31.54 -1.74 -0.95
N LEU A 23 -31.69 -2.26 -2.17
CA LEU A 23 -30.79 -2.07 -3.29
C LEU A 23 -30.81 -0.62 -3.76
N LYS A 24 -29.97 0.21 -3.14
CA LYS A 24 -29.65 1.54 -3.61
C LYS A 24 -28.45 1.46 -4.55
N LEU A 25 -28.64 1.85 -5.81
CA LEU A 25 -27.51 2.03 -6.73
C LEU A 25 -26.60 3.14 -6.20
N ASN A 26 -25.29 2.91 -6.22
CA ASN A 26 -24.35 3.97 -5.90
C ASN A 26 -24.20 4.89 -7.12
N ASP A 27 -24.93 6.00 -7.11
CA ASP A 27 -24.83 7.02 -8.17
C ASP A 27 -23.54 7.85 -8.05
N GLN A 28 -22.85 7.76 -6.90
CA GLN A 28 -21.59 8.45 -6.66
C GLN A 28 -20.41 7.51 -6.93
N PHE A 29 -20.05 7.39 -8.21
CA PHE A 29 -18.88 6.64 -8.63
C PHE A 29 -17.60 7.34 -8.15
N ARG A 30 -16.95 6.75 -7.15
CA ARG A 30 -15.64 7.19 -6.66
C ARG A 30 -14.61 6.10 -6.92
N LEU A 31 -13.44 6.52 -7.38
CA LEU A 31 -12.30 5.64 -7.56
C LEU A 31 -11.62 5.41 -6.20
N ASN A 32 -11.06 4.22 -5.97
CA ASN A 32 -10.29 3.97 -4.76
C ASN A 32 -8.95 4.72 -4.84
N PRO A 33 -8.70 5.73 -3.99
CA PRO A 33 -7.50 6.57 -4.08
C PRO A 33 -6.20 5.78 -3.90
N LYS A 34 -6.21 4.67 -3.17
CA LYS A 34 -5.02 3.79 -3.05
C LYS A 34 -4.68 3.08 -4.36
N GLN A 35 -5.71 2.66 -5.09
CA GLN A 35 -5.55 1.96 -6.37
C GLN A 35 -5.18 2.93 -7.49
N LEU A 36 -5.62 4.19 -7.40
CA LEU A 36 -5.19 5.24 -8.34
C LEU A 36 -3.68 5.40 -8.33
N THR A 37 -3.03 5.52 -7.16
CA THR A 37 -1.58 5.71 -7.10
C THR A 37 -0.79 4.48 -7.55
N ALA A 38 -1.29 3.27 -7.27
CA ALA A 38 -0.57 2.03 -7.56
C ALA A 38 -0.69 1.61 -9.04
N ASN A 39 -1.84 1.87 -9.67
CA ASN A 39 -2.15 1.41 -11.03
C ASN A 39 -2.14 2.55 -12.05
N MET A 40 -1.58 3.72 -11.70
CA MET A 40 -1.42 4.83 -12.65
C MET A 40 -0.35 4.46 -13.68
N ILE A 41 -0.79 3.96 -14.82
CA ILE A 41 0.06 3.77 -15.98
C ILE A 41 0.25 5.15 -16.62
N THR A 42 1.46 5.69 -16.54
CA THR A 42 1.80 6.91 -17.28
C THR A 42 1.64 6.62 -18.77
N GLY A 43 1.20 7.62 -19.54
CA GLY A 43 1.13 7.52 -20.99
C GLY A 43 2.49 7.14 -21.61
N LYS A 44 2.48 6.76 -22.89
CA LYS A 44 3.71 6.39 -23.61
C LYS A 44 4.73 7.53 -23.51
N PRO A 45 6.00 7.28 -23.13
CA PRO A 45 7.01 8.33 -22.98
C PRO A 45 7.25 9.16 -24.24
N ASN A 46 6.97 8.58 -25.41
CA ASN A 46 7.16 9.22 -26.73
C ASN A 46 5.92 10.01 -27.22
N VAL A 47 4.85 10.07 -26.44
CA VAL A 47 3.66 10.85 -26.77
C VAL A 47 3.70 12.11 -25.91
N ASP A 48 4.14 13.22 -26.50
CA ASP A 48 3.98 14.54 -25.90
C ASP A 48 2.48 14.91 -25.93
N PRO A 49 1.81 15.01 -24.77
CA PRO A 49 0.40 15.37 -24.69
C PRO A 49 0.10 16.72 -25.35
N ALA A 50 1.05 17.65 -25.33
CA ALA A 50 0.91 18.96 -25.97
C ALA A 50 0.86 18.86 -27.49
N ARG A 51 1.49 17.83 -28.08
CA ARG A 51 1.59 17.61 -29.52
C ARG A 51 0.38 16.89 -30.10
N THR A 52 -0.37 16.13 -29.28
CA THR A 52 -1.58 15.38 -29.71
C THR A 52 -2.85 16.22 -29.65
N GLY A 53 -2.80 17.46 -29.15
CA GLY A 53 -3.95 18.37 -29.14
C GLY A 53 -5.05 18.00 -28.15
N HIS A 54 -4.87 16.94 -27.36
CA HIS A 54 -5.74 16.66 -26.22
C HIS A 54 -5.43 17.66 -25.10
N LYS A 55 -6.13 18.79 -25.12
CA LYS A 55 -6.22 19.66 -23.95
C LYS A 55 -7.06 18.95 -22.89
N THR A 56 -6.41 18.20 -22.01
CA THR A 56 -7.01 17.70 -20.77
C THR A 56 -7.13 18.87 -19.79
N GLU A 57 -7.97 19.85 -20.11
CA GLU A 57 -8.39 20.87 -19.15
C GLU A 57 -9.46 20.23 -18.25
N ALA A 58 -9.00 19.49 -17.24
CA ALA A 58 -9.87 19.08 -16.15
C ALA A 58 -10.25 20.32 -15.35
N ASP A 59 -11.51 20.38 -14.88
CA ASP A 59 -12.00 21.49 -14.05
C ASP A 59 -11.06 21.68 -12.85
N PRO A 60 -10.49 22.88 -12.63
CA PRO A 60 -9.58 23.13 -11.52
C PRO A 60 -10.20 22.77 -10.16
N ALA A 61 -11.53 22.88 -10.02
CA ALA A 61 -12.22 22.46 -8.80
C ALA A 61 -12.12 20.95 -8.55
N MET A 62 -12.26 20.14 -9.61
CA MET A 62 -12.15 18.68 -9.53
C MET A 62 -10.71 18.24 -9.22
N ILE A 63 -9.71 18.94 -9.76
CA ILE A 63 -8.29 18.69 -9.46
C ILE A 63 -8.00 18.97 -7.99
N ALA A 64 -8.50 20.10 -7.46
CA ALA A 64 -8.33 20.45 -6.05
C ALA A 64 -8.99 19.42 -5.12
N GLU A 65 -10.22 18.98 -5.42
CA GLU A 65 -10.89 17.92 -4.65
C GLU A 65 -10.07 16.62 -4.67
N LEU A 66 -9.57 16.21 -5.84
CA LEU A 66 -8.80 14.98 -5.97
C LEU A 66 -7.49 15.04 -5.18
N ASP A 67 -6.80 16.17 -5.23
CA ASP A 67 -5.57 16.38 -4.47
C ASP A 67 -5.80 16.30 -2.95
N ASP A 68 -6.88 16.91 -2.46
CA ASP A 68 -7.27 16.81 -1.05
C ASP A 68 -7.63 15.37 -0.63
N ILE A 69 -8.33 14.62 -1.49
CA ILE A 69 -8.63 13.20 -1.24
C ILE A 69 -7.34 12.38 -1.17
N LEU A 70 -6.40 12.62 -2.08
CA LEU A 70 -5.12 11.91 -2.10
C LEU A 70 -4.27 12.23 -0.87
N LYS A 71 -4.20 13.51 -0.48
CA LYS A 71 -3.49 13.95 0.74
C LYS A 71 -4.08 13.33 1.99
N THR A 72 -5.40 13.41 2.15
CA THR A 72 -6.10 12.84 3.32
C THR A 72 -5.98 11.32 3.40
N THR A 73 -5.93 10.63 2.27
CA THR A 73 -5.75 9.17 2.21
C THR A 73 -4.35 8.73 2.68
N LYS A 74 -3.32 9.54 2.42
CA LYS A 74 -1.92 9.25 2.78
C LYS A 74 -1.57 9.55 4.24
N LYS A 75 -2.42 10.29 4.96
CA LYS A 75 -2.21 10.62 6.37
C LYS A 75 -2.08 9.38 7.25
N VAL A 76 -1.21 9.46 8.25
CA VAL A 76 -1.03 8.40 9.26
C VAL A 76 -2.28 8.34 10.15
N PRO A 77 -2.68 7.17 10.70
CA PRO A 77 -3.87 7.08 11.56
C PRO A 77 -3.94 8.13 12.68
N THR A 78 -2.80 8.47 13.28
CA THR A 78 -2.66 9.51 14.33
C THR A 78 -2.95 10.93 13.86
N GLU A 79 -2.79 11.21 12.56
CA GLU A 79 -3.14 12.50 11.95
C GLU A 79 -4.61 12.53 11.48
N LYS A 80 -5.21 11.35 11.30
CA LYS A 80 -6.56 11.19 10.75
C LYS A 80 -7.64 11.15 11.84
N TYR A 81 -7.33 10.54 12.98
CA TYR A 81 -8.28 10.37 14.08
C TYR A 81 -7.68 10.90 15.38
N ALA A 82 -8.55 11.37 16.28
CA ALA A 82 -8.12 11.82 17.60
C ALA A 82 -7.66 10.64 18.49
N GLU A 83 -8.28 9.47 18.30
CA GLU A 83 -8.09 8.27 19.12
C GLU A 83 -8.01 7.01 18.26
N PRO A 84 -7.33 5.94 18.72
CA PRO A 84 -7.21 4.69 17.97
C PRO A 84 -8.56 3.98 17.85
N MET A 85 -8.99 3.71 16.62
CA MET A 85 -10.28 3.04 16.36
C MET A 85 -10.21 1.53 16.53
N THR A 86 -9.03 0.93 16.38
CA THR A 86 -8.83 -0.53 16.46
C THR A 86 -7.76 -0.88 17.48
N THR A 87 -7.83 -2.08 18.04
CA THR A 87 -6.82 -2.60 18.97
C THR A 87 -5.41 -2.64 18.37
N SER A 88 -5.31 -2.95 17.07
CA SER A 88 -4.05 -2.91 16.34
C SER A 88 -3.44 -1.51 16.26
N GLN A 89 -4.26 -0.46 16.16
CA GLN A 89 -3.78 0.92 16.15
C GLN A 89 -3.26 1.35 17.52
N GLN A 90 -3.84 0.83 18.62
CA GLN A 90 -3.42 1.19 19.99
C GLN A 90 -1.94 0.91 20.25
N ILE A 91 -1.42 -0.22 19.74
CA ILE A 91 -0.02 -0.63 19.95
C ILE A 91 0.96 0.41 19.37
N GLY A 92 0.64 0.97 18.20
CA GLY A 92 1.52 1.91 17.48
C GLY A 92 1.17 3.39 17.66
N TRP A 93 0.11 3.70 18.42
CA TRP A 93 -0.43 5.06 18.50
C TRP A 93 0.55 6.07 19.11
N TYR A 94 1.23 5.66 20.18
CA TYR A 94 2.27 6.45 20.85
C TYR A 94 3.66 5.91 20.51
N SER A 95 4.02 5.95 19.23
CA SER A 95 5.31 5.43 18.72
C SER A 95 6.50 6.36 18.89
N VAL A 96 6.28 7.59 19.37
CA VAL A 96 7.34 8.57 19.62
C VAL A 96 8.22 8.06 20.78
N PRO A 97 9.54 7.90 20.59
CA PRO A 97 10.41 7.39 21.63
C PRO A 97 10.47 8.36 22.82
N LEU A 98 10.31 7.85 24.03
CA LEU A 98 10.41 8.64 25.27
C LEU A 98 11.78 9.33 25.41
N MET A 99 12.85 8.66 24.98
CA MET A 99 14.18 9.24 24.87
C MET A 99 14.52 9.53 23.40
N GLN A 100 14.49 10.81 23.04
CA GLN A 100 14.88 11.27 21.70
C GLN A 100 16.37 11.03 21.43
N ASN A 101 17.21 11.21 22.45
CA ASN A 101 18.67 11.20 22.32
C ASN A 101 19.34 9.94 22.90
N ARG A 102 18.72 8.76 22.70
CA ARG A 102 19.34 7.50 23.14
C ARG A 102 20.59 7.22 22.30
N LYS A 103 21.75 7.02 22.94
CA LYS A 103 22.97 6.54 22.26
C LYS A 103 22.69 5.16 21.65
N LYS A 104 22.67 5.08 20.31
CA LYS A 104 22.47 3.83 19.58
C LYS A 104 23.78 3.04 19.53
N LEU A 105 24.01 2.21 20.54
CA LEU A 105 25.13 1.26 20.58
C LEU A 105 24.72 -0.03 19.87
N GLY A 106 24.58 0.03 18.55
CA GLY A 106 24.43 -1.17 17.73
C GLY A 106 25.78 -1.87 17.56
N ILE A 107 25.76 -3.19 17.36
CA ILE A 107 26.96 -3.93 16.95
C ILE A 107 27.39 -3.36 15.58
N ARG A 108 28.60 -2.81 15.52
CA ARG A 108 29.19 -2.29 14.29
C ARG A 108 30.24 -3.27 13.79
N ASN A 109 30.37 -3.37 12.48
CA ASN A 109 31.46 -4.09 11.85
C ASN A 109 32.78 -3.42 12.25
N CYS A 110 33.71 -4.19 12.82
CA CYS A 110 35.07 -3.76 13.09
C CYS A 110 35.95 -3.92 11.84
N GLU A 111 37.15 -3.36 11.87
CA GLU A 111 38.11 -3.40 10.76
C GLU A 111 38.37 -4.82 10.24
N ILE A 112 38.44 -5.80 11.13
CA ILE A 112 38.64 -7.21 10.77
C ILE A 112 37.47 -7.75 9.94
N THR A 113 36.23 -7.42 10.33
CA THR A 113 35.05 -7.85 9.57
C THR A 113 34.93 -7.13 8.23
N GLN A 114 35.38 -5.87 8.13
CA GLN A 114 35.45 -5.15 6.85
C GLN A 114 36.48 -5.79 5.93
N TYR A 115 37.70 -6.03 6.43
CA TYR A 115 38.75 -6.75 5.70
C TYR A 115 38.27 -8.11 5.19
N ALA A 116 37.57 -8.88 6.04
CA ALA A 116 37.05 -10.19 5.65
C ALA A 116 36.06 -10.09 4.48
N ASN A 117 35.18 -9.09 4.49
CA ASN A 117 34.23 -8.84 3.41
C ASN A 117 34.95 -8.41 2.13
N ASP A 118 35.85 -7.44 2.21
CA ASP A 118 36.58 -6.91 1.06
C ASP A 118 37.43 -7.99 0.39
N TYR A 119 38.12 -8.80 1.21
CA TYR A 119 38.90 -9.94 0.73
C TYR A 119 38.00 -10.99 0.07
N SER A 120 36.85 -11.30 0.66
CA SER A 120 35.90 -12.24 0.07
C SER A 120 35.34 -11.75 -1.26
N MET A 121 35.11 -10.44 -1.41
CA MET A 121 34.67 -9.83 -2.66
C MET A 121 35.76 -9.86 -3.73
N ALA A 122 37.01 -9.55 -3.36
CA ALA A 122 38.13 -9.48 -4.30
C ALA A 122 38.67 -10.85 -4.72
N MET A 123 38.76 -11.80 -3.78
CA MET A 123 39.42 -13.09 -3.95
C MET A 123 38.45 -14.26 -4.08
N GLY A 124 37.13 -14.01 -3.96
CA GLY A 124 36.08 -15.02 -4.05
C GLY A 124 36.08 -16.06 -2.92
N ARG A 125 36.86 -15.82 -1.85
CA ARG A 125 37.02 -16.74 -0.71
C ARG A 125 37.25 -15.98 0.58
N ASN A 126 36.81 -16.53 1.71
CA ASN A 126 37.06 -15.93 3.03
C ASN A 126 38.57 -16.02 3.39
N PRO A 127 39.21 -14.93 3.85
CA PRO A 127 40.63 -14.94 4.21
C PRO A 127 40.99 -15.89 5.36
N PHE A 128 40.02 -16.23 6.21
CA PHE A 128 40.18 -17.14 7.36
C PHE A 128 39.75 -18.58 7.05
N ALA A 129 39.34 -18.88 5.81
CA ALA A 129 39.01 -20.23 5.41
C ALA A 129 40.27 -21.12 5.34
N ARG A 130 40.12 -22.39 5.71
CA ARG A 130 41.20 -23.38 5.65
C ARG A 130 41.64 -23.57 4.19
N LYS A 131 42.94 -23.48 3.92
CA LYS A 131 43.48 -23.77 2.59
C LYS A 131 43.33 -25.28 2.32
N GLU A 132 42.82 -25.61 1.14
CA GLU A 132 42.85 -27.00 0.66
C GLU A 132 44.32 -27.45 0.50
N PRO A 133 44.64 -28.69 0.88
CA PRO A 133 46.00 -29.20 0.74
C PRO A 133 46.39 -29.23 -0.74
N ILE A 134 47.57 -28.68 -1.06
CA ILE A 134 48.13 -28.71 -2.41
C ILE A 134 48.55 -30.16 -2.69
N VAL A 135 47.76 -30.89 -3.47
CA VAL A 135 48.15 -32.20 -4.00
C VAL A 135 49.21 -31.94 -5.07
N LYS A 136 50.49 -32.21 -4.74
CA LYS A 136 51.57 -32.20 -5.74
C LYS A 136 51.38 -33.42 -6.65
N GLN A 137 51.17 -33.17 -7.95
CA GLN A 137 51.24 -34.19 -9.00
C GLN A 137 52.69 -34.58 -9.27
#